data_AF-R8B918-F1
#
_entry.id   AF-R8B918-F1
#
_cell.length_a   1.000
_cell.length_b   1.000
_cell.length_c   1.000
_cell.angle_alpha   90.00
_cell.angle_beta   90.00
_cell.angle_gamma   90.00
#
_symmetry.space_group_name_H-M   'P 1'
#
loop_
_entity.id
_entity.type
_entity.pdbx_description
1 polymer ?
#
loop_
_entity_poly.entity_id
_entity_poly.type
_entity_poly.pdbx_seq_one_letter_code
_entity_poly.pdbx_strand_id
1 'polypeptide(L)'
;MDALDEPVTKIKRELLAKKDYIVLDYLAVHPDNKGKGIGTMLVQSGLRQAEKMGIDVFVLAFPQGKPVYNKLGFKMLDQLEQDDTPYGGQGLYGTYFMEYEVNRGD
;
A
#
# COMPACT_ATOMS: atom_id res chain seq x y z
N MET A 1 2.16 7.77 19.83
CA MET A 1 2.32 7.38 18.41
C MET A 1 3.81 7.34 18.19
N ASP A 2 4.34 6.21 17.71
CA ASP A 2 5.77 6.01 17.62
C ASP A 2 6.39 7.02 16.65
N ALA A 3 7.62 7.47 16.93
CA ALA A 3 8.27 8.56 16.20
C ALA A 3 8.39 8.30 14.67
N LEU A 4 8.39 7.04 14.27
CA LEU A 4 8.39 6.62 12.86
C LEU A 4 7.01 6.71 12.19
N ASP A 5 5.92 6.62 12.97
CA ASP A 5 4.54 6.57 12.47
C ASP A 5 3.95 7.95 12.24
N GLU A 6 4.34 8.95 13.02
CA GLU A 6 3.86 10.32 12.89
C GLU A 6 4.08 10.90 11.48
N PRO A 7 5.31 10.88 10.91
CA PRO A 7 5.52 11.39 9.55
C PRO A 7 4.78 10.56 8.50
N VAL A 8 4.71 9.23 8.66
CA VAL A 8 3.95 8.34 7.76
C VAL A 8 2.47 8.70 7.75
N THR A 9 1.91 8.97 8.92
CA THR A 9 0.48 9.29 9.08
C THR A 9 0.14 10.66 8.55
N LYS A 10 1.06 11.62 8.71
CA LYS A 10 0.92 12.94 8.09
C LYS A 10 0.81 12.84 6.57
N ILE A 11 1.74 12.15 5.92
CA ILE A 11 1.74 11.95 4.46
C ILE A 11 0.48 11.19 4.03
N LYS A 12 0.14 10.08 4.70
CA LYS A 12 -1.09 9.30 4.40
C LYS A 12 -2.33 10.19 4.45
N ARG A 13 -2.46 11.03 5.49
CA ARG A 13 -3.60 11.94 5.65
C ARG A 13 -3.67 12.97 4.52
N GLU A 14 -2.54 13.58 4.17
CA GLU A 14 -2.46 14.58 3.10
C GLU A 14 -2.81 13.98 1.73
N LEU A 15 -2.38 12.74 1.45
CA LEU A 15 -2.71 12.04 0.21
C LEU A 15 -4.19 11.62 0.13
N LEU A 16 -4.72 11.04 1.22
CA LEU A 16 -6.13 10.62 1.28
C LEU A 16 -7.11 11.80 1.26
N ALA A 17 -6.67 13.01 1.60
CA ALA A 17 -7.51 14.21 1.50
C ALA A 17 -7.70 14.72 0.05
N LYS A 18 -6.92 14.22 -0.93
CA LYS A 18 -6.94 14.72 -2.31
C LYS A 18 -8.12 14.19 -3.15
N LYS A 19 -8.59 12.97 -2.88
CA LYS A 19 -9.74 12.33 -3.52
C LYS A 19 -10.21 11.12 -2.70
N ASP A 20 -11.39 10.62 -3.02
CA ASP A 20 -11.94 9.43 -2.38
C ASP A 20 -11.21 8.16 -2.86
N TYR A 21 -10.89 7.27 -1.90
CA TYR A 21 -10.25 5.99 -2.16
C TYR A 21 -10.93 4.87 -1.38
N ILE A 22 -10.87 3.65 -1.94
CA ILE A 22 -10.90 2.43 -1.14
C ILE A 22 -9.50 2.20 -0.59
N VAL A 23 -9.34 2.14 0.72
CA VAL A 23 -8.04 1.89 1.36
C VAL A 23 -7.88 0.40 1.63
N LEU A 24 -6.84 -0.21 1.08
CA LEU A 24 -6.39 -1.53 1.52
C LEU A 24 -5.61 -1.38 2.83
N ASP A 25 -6.29 -1.62 3.95
CA ASP A 25 -5.73 -1.35 5.28
C ASP A 25 -4.80 -2.46 5.78
N TYR A 26 -5.19 -3.73 5.61
CA TYR A 26 -4.36 -4.87 6.02
C TYR A 26 -4.54 -6.07 5.08
N LEU A 27 -3.43 -6.74 4.78
CA LEU A 27 -3.43 -7.97 4.00
C LEU A 27 -2.29 -8.87 4.49
N ALA A 28 -2.61 -10.13 4.76
CA ALA A 28 -1.64 -11.12 5.19
C ALA A 28 -1.85 -12.43 4.44
N VAL A 29 -0.74 -13.14 4.24
CA VAL A 29 -0.71 -14.52 3.77
C VAL A 29 0.10 -15.31 4.78
N HIS A 30 -0.43 -16.46 5.21
CA HIS A 30 0.27 -17.36 6.12
C HIS A 30 1.68 -17.69 5.58
N PRO A 31 2.74 -17.70 6.41
CA PRO A 31 4.12 -17.93 5.94
C PRO A 31 4.30 -19.16 5.04
N ASP A 32 3.69 -20.29 5.40
CA ASP A 32 3.73 -21.57 4.64
C ASP A 32 3.06 -21.49 3.25
N ASN A 33 2.38 -20.38 2.98
CA ASN A 33 1.66 -20.12 1.74
C ASN A 33 2.20 -18.91 0.97
N LYS A 34 3.34 -18.35 1.40
CA LYS A 34 4.07 -17.31 0.64
C LYS A 34 4.62 -17.88 -0.67
N GLY A 35 4.86 -17.01 -1.66
CA GLY A 35 5.41 -17.38 -2.97
C GLY A 35 4.44 -18.10 -3.92
N LYS A 36 3.19 -18.37 -3.49
CA LYS A 36 2.18 -19.08 -4.29
C LYS A 36 1.18 -18.16 -5.03
N GLY A 37 1.44 -16.85 -5.08
CA GLY A 37 0.56 -15.88 -5.74
C GLY A 37 -0.70 -15.47 -4.97
N ILE A 38 -0.92 -15.99 -3.75
CA ILE A 38 -2.15 -15.73 -2.98
C ILE A 38 -2.34 -14.23 -2.67
N GLY A 39 -1.28 -13.52 -2.28
CA GLY A 39 -1.36 -12.08 -2.01
C GLY A 39 -1.81 -11.30 -3.24
N THR A 40 -1.31 -11.65 -4.42
CA THR A 40 -1.74 -11.08 -5.70
C THR A 40 -3.22 -11.36 -5.96
N MET A 41 -3.68 -12.59 -5.76
CA MET A 41 -5.08 -12.96 -5.95
C MET A 41 -6.03 -12.19 -5.02
N LEU A 42 -5.64 -11.99 -3.77
CA LEU A 42 -6.40 -11.21 -2.79
C LEU A 42 -6.52 -9.75 -3.23
N VAL A 43 -5.41 -9.10 -3.60
CA VAL A 43 -5.44 -7.71 -4.09
C VAL A 43 -6.30 -7.58 -5.35
N GLN A 44 -6.13 -8.47 -6.33
CA GLN A 44 -6.96 -8.48 -7.55
C GLN A 44 -8.45 -8.64 -7.24
N SER A 45 -8.82 -9.39 -6.19
CA SER A 45 -10.21 -9.48 -5.77
C SER A 45 -10.76 -8.15 -5.25
N GLY A 46 -9.96 -7.40 -4.50
CA GLY A 46 -10.31 -6.04 -4.09
C GLY A 46 -10.41 -5.08 -5.27
N LEU A 47 -9.43 -5.13 -6.19
CA LEU A 47 -9.42 -4.28 -7.40
C LEU A 47 -10.67 -4.49 -8.25
N ARG A 48 -11.11 -5.74 -8.46
CA ARG A 48 -12.37 -6.01 -9.19
C ARG A 48 -13.60 -5.37 -8.56
N GLN A 49 -13.61 -5.19 -7.23
CA GLN A 49 -14.72 -4.51 -6.55
C GLN A 49 -14.58 -3.00 -6.70
N ALA A 50 -13.36 -2.47 -6.57
CA ALA A 50 -13.06 -1.06 -6.83
C ALA A 50 -13.43 -0.63 -8.25
N GLU A 51 -13.10 -1.46 -9.25
CA GLU A 51 -13.46 -1.26 -10.66
C GLU A 51 -14.98 -1.14 -10.85
N LYS A 52 -15.77 -2.03 -10.23
CA LYS A 52 -17.24 -1.96 -10.27
C LYS A 52 -17.81 -0.71 -9.61
N MET A 53 -17.11 -0.18 -8.61
CA MET A 53 -17.53 1.02 -7.87
C MET A 53 -17.04 2.31 -8.53
N GLY A 54 -16.07 2.23 -9.45
CA GLY A 54 -15.43 3.41 -10.05
C GLY A 54 -14.55 4.21 -9.09
N ILE A 55 -14.12 3.61 -7.97
CA ILE A 55 -13.34 4.28 -6.91
C ILE A 55 -11.90 3.78 -6.95
N ASP A 56 -10.94 4.69 -6.90
CA ASP A 56 -9.51 4.35 -6.92
C ASP A 56 -9.09 3.64 -5.62
N VAL A 57 -7.99 2.90 -5.65
CA VAL A 57 -7.48 2.17 -4.48
C VAL A 57 -6.20 2.79 -3.98
N PHE A 58 -6.09 2.97 -2.67
CA PHE A 58 -4.87 3.44 -2.01
C PHE A 58 -4.26 2.34 -1.14
N VAL A 59 -2.94 2.25 -1.10
CA VAL A 59 -2.21 1.39 -0.18
C VAL A 59 -0.97 2.07 0.39
N LEU A 60 -0.76 1.87 1.70
CA LEU A 60 0.52 2.09 2.36
C LEU A 60 1.27 0.75 2.36
N ALA A 61 2.35 0.66 1.60
CA ALA A 61 3.13 -0.54 1.43
C ALA A 61 4.49 -0.46 2.15
N PHE A 62 4.97 -1.62 2.61
CA PHE A 62 6.33 -1.84 3.10
C PHE A 62 7.18 -2.55 2.03
N PRO A 63 8.53 -2.61 2.16
CA PRO A 63 9.41 -3.13 1.11
C PRO A 63 9.05 -4.54 0.65
N GLN A 64 8.59 -5.39 1.58
CA GLN A 64 8.19 -6.77 1.30
C GLN A 64 6.91 -6.88 0.48
N GLY A 65 5.98 -5.91 0.63
CA GLY A 65 4.69 -5.89 -0.06
C GLY A 65 4.71 -5.11 -1.39
N LYS A 66 5.56 -4.08 -1.50
CA LYS A 66 5.69 -3.22 -2.69
C LYS A 66 5.73 -3.97 -4.03
N PRO A 67 6.47 -5.10 -4.18
CA PRO A 67 6.51 -5.84 -5.44
C PRO A 67 5.15 -6.40 -5.89
N VAL A 68 4.24 -6.72 -4.97
CA VAL A 68 2.89 -7.19 -5.30
C VAL A 68 2.09 -6.08 -5.99
N TYR A 69 2.10 -4.89 -5.40
CA TYR A 69 1.35 -3.74 -5.91
C TYR A 69 1.92 -3.23 -7.25
N ASN A 70 3.25 -3.15 -7.38
CA ASN A 70 3.90 -2.81 -8.66
C ASN A 70 3.46 -3.72 -9.81
N LYS A 71 3.43 -5.05 -9.56
CA LYS A 71 3.01 -6.03 -10.58
C LYS A 71 1.55 -5.86 -11.01
N LEU A 72 0.72 -5.25 -10.17
CA LEU A 72 -0.68 -5.01 -10.42
C LEU A 72 -0.96 -3.61 -10.99
N GLY A 73 0.08 -2.84 -11.30
CA GLY A 73 -0.06 -1.52 -11.93
C GLY A 73 -0.33 -0.38 -10.95
N PHE A 74 -0.14 -0.60 -9.63
CA PHE A 74 -0.14 0.52 -8.70
C PHE A 74 1.01 1.48 -9.02
N LYS A 75 0.71 2.77 -9.00
CA LYS A 75 1.68 3.87 -9.19
C LYS A 75 2.08 4.43 -7.83
N MET A 76 3.32 4.90 -7.73
CA MET A 76 3.85 5.50 -6.50
C MET A 76 3.42 6.97 -6.43
N LEU A 77 2.77 7.35 -5.33
CA LEU A 77 2.39 8.73 -5.01
C LEU A 77 3.49 9.44 -4.21
N ASP A 78 4.07 8.73 -3.25
CA ASP A 78 5.13 9.23 -2.37
C ASP A 78 5.88 8.07 -1.71
N GLN A 79 7.00 8.37 -1.06
CA GLN A 79 7.74 7.42 -0.24
C GLN A 79 8.48 8.11 0.91
N LEU A 80 8.65 7.39 2.00
CA LEU A 80 9.43 7.84 3.14
C LEU A 80 10.34 6.71 3.61
N GLU A 81 11.63 6.99 3.64
CA GLU A 81 12.67 6.09 4.15
C GLU A 81 13.24 6.68 5.43
N GLN A 82 13.22 5.89 6.50
CA GLN A 82 13.69 6.28 7.83
C GLN A 82 14.66 5.22 8.36
N ASP A 83 15.49 5.61 9.34
CA ASP A 83 16.33 4.68 10.10
C ASP A 83 15.59 4.22 11.37
N ASP A 84 15.32 2.92 11.46
CA ASP A 84 14.67 2.30 12.62
C ASP A 84 15.65 1.66 13.63
N THR A 85 16.97 1.75 13.40
CA THR A 85 17.96 1.24 14.35
C THR A 85 17.83 1.84 15.76
N PRO A 86 17.47 3.12 15.98
CA PRO A 86 17.25 3.65 17.33
C PRO A 86 16.09 3.00 18.08
N TYR A 87 15.19 2.30 17.36
CA TYR A 87 14.00 1.64 17.88
C TYR A 87 14.12 0.11 17.86
N GLY A 88 15.32 -0.42 17.60
CA GLY A 88 15.59 -1.87 17.58
C GLY A 88 15.32 -2.56 16.25
N GLY A 89 15.12 -1.81 15.17
CA GLY A 89 15.00 -2.34 13.82
C GLY A 89 16.34 -2.69 13.17
N GLN A 90 16.31 -2.96 11.86
CA GLN A 90 17.47 -3.43 11.09
C GLN A 90 18.04 -2.37 10.12
N GLY A 91 17.61 -1.12 10.22
CA GLY A 91 18.01 -0.02 9.35
C GLY A 91 16.81 0.58 8.65
N LEU A 92 16.50 0.08 7.45
CA LEU A 92 15.53 0.75 6.58
C LEU A 92 14.08 0.49 7.00
N TYR A 93 13.43 1.54 7.51
CA TYR A 93 11.98 1.64 7.59
C TYR A 93 11.43 2.38 6.38
N GLY A 94 11.25 1.63 5.29
CA GLY A 94 10.70 2.14 4.04
C GLY A 94 9.17 2.06 4.00
N THR A 95 8.52 3.16 3.66
CA THR A 95 7.07 3.22 3.41
C THR A 95 6.81 3.79 2.04
N TYR A 96 5.87 3.19 1.31
CA TYR A 96 5.54 3.56 -0.06
C TYR A 96 4.04 3.77 -0.16
N PHE A 97 3.63 4.99 -0.53
CA PHE A 97 2.24 5.36 -0.70
C PHE A 97 1.91 5.17 -2.18
N MET A 98 0.95 4.30 -2.47
CA MET A 98 0.68 3.88 -3.85
C MET A 98 -0.80 3.92 -4.14
N GLU A 99 -1.15 4.24 -5.38
CA GLU A 99 -2.52 4.20 -5.87
C GLU A 99 -2.69 3.27 -7.06
N TYR A 100 -3.88 2.69 -7.17
CA TYR A 100 -4.37 2.07 -8.40
C TYR A 100 -5.54 2.91 -8.91
N GLU A 101 -5.37 3.47 -10.10
CA GLU A 101 -6.41 4.24 -10.77
C GLU A 101 -7.33 3.29 -11.53
N VAL A 102 -8.61 3.30 -11.18
CA VAL A 102 -9.62 2.53 -11.91
C VAL A 102 -9.85 3.17 -13.27
N ASN A 103 -9.81 2.35 -14.32
CA ASN A 103 -10.17 2.81 -15.65
C ASN A 103 -11.68 3.04 -15.73
N ARG A 104 -12.08 4.31 -15.63
CA ARG A 104 -13.43 4.79 -15.89
C ARG A 104 -13.46 5.06 -17.39
N GLY A 105 -13.84 4.08 -18.20
CA GLY A 105 -13.92 4.29 -19.65
C GLY A 105 -14.68 5.57 -19.97
N ASP A 106 -14.14 6.37 -20.90
CA ASP A 106 -14.79 7.60 -21.41
C ASP A 106 -16.17 7.30 -22.03
#